data_AF-A0A5C1YJN2-F1
#
_entry.id   AF-A0A5C1YJN2-F1
#
_cell.length_a   1.000
_cell.length_b   1.000
_cell.length_c   1.000
_cell.angle_alpha   90.00
_cell.angle_beta   90.00
_cell.angle_gamma   90.00
#
_symmetry.space_group_name_H-M   'P 1'
#
loop_
_entity.id
_entity.type
_entity.pdbx_description
1 polymer ?
#
loop_
_entity_poly.entity_id
_entity_poly.type
_entity_poly.pdbx_seq_one_letter_code
_entity_poly.pdbx_strand_id
1 'polypeptide(L)'
;MTATRSHRSERAADLGAETLELNRGIFDRLIDIASGRASDDRLESAVEWVRVAASFAMTNPVGVLRSDRLEAVVDQIAARALRPSPRERRRSATGESAPPRRVLHVVSEARSIGGLTRLAERWIRHDTASTSSIVVTLQSEVVEPLVAAVAASGGVTAAFGLGDAIAQAAELRRLGEEADFVICHLHPGDPVPALAFGAGYRGAPVALFNHSDHLFWLAPTGASLVVDFREAGAVLTEFGRGYGTAARHRLPLLVPGAAASGLRDEARARLGFADADVVAVSVARAVKFEDTPLEPRFADLIAEALDRNPRLVYCAVGPGPDDSPWPGLLARYPGRIRLTGPLPDPQACLNAADLYLDTFPFSSLTSLLEASSANLPVLTFDGHHGLRKALGIADFVADDLDRPDDLATFQRRLTDLVGDDGLRRARGAAARGVFDQLTTDGSWLDRLEALYTRLDELSAAGRTIGETPAPPASDELADYSLAILAIEQRSPLLWSLHGAIARLDERDRRAMRMRTVTARAVRKLDSIVGWSPRNVDRLLLPAAP
;
A
#
# COMPACT_ATOMS: atom_id res chain seq x y z
N MET A 1 5.85 28.62 26.67
CA MET A 1 5.25 27.64 25.73
C MET A 1 6.24 26.61 25.18
N THR A 2 7.55 26.88 25.14
CA THR A 2 8.59 25.96 24.64
C THR A 2 8.90 24.78 25.57
N ALA A 3 8.97 24.99 26.90
CA ALA A 3 9.28 23.91 27.86
C ALA A 3 8.18 22.82 27.95
N THR A 4 6.91 23.20 27.76
CA THR A 4 5.77 22.27 27.80
C THR A 4 5.62 21.44 26.53
N ARG A 5 6.15 21.93 25.40
CA ARG A 5 6.18 21.22 24.10
C ARG A 5 7.28 20.16 24.06
N SER A 6 8.46 20.45 24.59
CA SER A 6 9.59 19.50 24.67
C SER A 6 9.25 18.28 25.52
N HIS A 7 8.70 18.46 26.73
CA HIS A 7 8.29 17.32 27.57
C HIS A 7 7.14 16.47 26.99
N ARG A 8 6.23 17.06 26.19
CA ARG A 8 5.17 16.30 25.51
C ARG A 8 5.72 15.48 24.34
N SER A 9 6.70 16.01 23.61
CA SER A 9 7.38 15.34 22.50
C SER A 9 8.22 14.15 22.99
N GLU A 10 9.01 14.35 24.05
CA GLU A 10 9.81 13.27 24.67
C GLU A 10 8.92 12.13 25.18
N ARG A 11 7.86 12.47 25.93
CA ARG A 11 6.92 11.47 26.43
C ARG A 11 6.17 10.73 25.32
N ALA A 12 5.87 11.39 24.19
CA ALA A 12 5.24 10.73 23.04
C ALA A 12 6.21 9.78 22.32
N ALA A 13 7.49 10.15 22.21
CA ALA A 13 8.53 9.30 21.67
C ALA A 13 8.75 8.05 22.53
N ASP A 14 8.84 8.21 23.86
CA ASP A 14 8.99 7.10 24.81
C ASP A 14 7.82 6.11 24.73
N LEU A 15 6.58 6.62 24.68
CA LEU A 15 5.38 5.79 24.52
C LEU A 15 5.35 5.05 23.17
N GLY A 16 5.87 5.69 22.11
CA GLY A 16 6.00 5.09 20.80
C GLY A 16 6.97 3.90 20.82
N ALA A 17 8.17 4.09 21.41
CA ALA A 17 9.19 3.06 21.52
C ALA A 17 8.69 1.86 22.35
N GLU A 18 8.06 2.10 23.51
CA GLU A 18 7.43 1.05 24.32
C GLU A 18 6.38 0.25 23.52
N THR A 19 5.58 0.93 22.70
CA THR A 19 4.57 0.29 21.85
C THR A 19 5.21 -0.58 20.77
N LEU A 20 6.27 -0.09 20.13
CA LEU A 20 7.00 -0.81 19.10
C LEU A 20 7.64 -2.10 19.63
N GLU A 21 8.24 -2.04 20.83
CA GLU A 21 8.80 -3.21 21.51
C GLU A 21 7.72 -4.22 21.89
N LEU A 22 6.57 -3.75 22.42
CA LEU A 22 5.43 -4.61 22.72
C LEU A 22 4.91 -5.33 21.46
N ASN A 23 4.75 -4.59 20.36
CA ASN A 23 4.30 -5.15 19.08
C ASN A 23 5.27 -6.22 18.58
N ARG A 24 6.58 -5.94 18.64
CA ARG A 24 7.62 -6.93 18.27
C ARG A 24 7.50 -8.21 19.10
N GLY A 25 7.36 -8.09 20.42
CA GLY A 25 7.19 -9.26 21.30
C GLY A 25 5.90 -10.05 21.04
N ILE A 26 4.81 -9.40 20.65
CA ILE A 26 3.58 -10.08 20.22
C ILE A 26 3.83 -10.82 18.90
N PHE A 27 4.44 -10.16 17.92
CA PHE A 27 4.73 -10.74 16.61
C PHE A 27 5.64 -11.96 16.71
N ASP A 28 6.72 -11.90 17.49
CA ASP A 28 7.62 -13.05 17.71
C ASP A 28 6.88 -14.25 18.31
N ARG A 29 5.98 -14.03 19.27
CA ARG A 29 5.14 -15.11 19.82
C ARG A 29 4.19 -15.69 18.78
N LEU A 30 3.61 -14.88 17.90
CA LEU A 30 2.74 -15.37 16.84
C LEU A 30 3.52 -16.27 15.87
N ILE A 31 4.78 -15.91 15.57
CA ILE A 31 5.69 -16.75 14.78
C ILE A 31 5.98 -18.06 15.52
N ASP A 32 6.30 -18.02 16.82
CA ASP A 32 6.56 -19.24 17.61
C ASP A 32 5.38 -20.20 17.59
N ILE A 33 4.16 -19.67 17.69
CA ILE A 33 2.93 -20.47 17.60
C ILE A 33 2.82 -21.09 16.21
N ALA A 34 2.95 -20.30 15.14
CA ALA A 34 2.86 -20.80 13.77
C ALA A 34 3.91 -21.91 13.51
N SER A 35 5.16 -21.68 13.94
CA SER A 35 6.26 -22.64 13.83
C SER A 35 6.00 -23.93 14.61
N GLY A 36 5.50 -23.82 15.85
CA GLY A 36 5.11 -24.98 16.66
C GLY A 36 4.01 -25.80 15.98
N ARG A 37 2.97 -25.14 15.43
CA ARG A 37 1.91 -25.83 14.68
C ARG A 37 2.43 -26.50 13.42
N ALA A 38 3.31 -25.85 12.67
CA ALA A 38 3.93 -26.46 11.49
C ALA A 38 4.80 -27.67 11.87
N SER A 39 5.48 -27.63 13.01
CA SER A 39 6.32 -28.73 13.51
C SER A 39 5.48 -29.93 13.94
N ASP A 40 4.33 -29.69 14.58
CA ASP A 40 3.34 -30.69 15.00
C ASP A 40 2.49 -31.25 13.84
N ASP A 41 2.80 -30.91 12.58
CA ASP A 41 2.03 -31.27 11.38
C ASP A 41 0.58 -30.76 11.35
N ARG A 42 0.30 -29.71 12.12
CA ARG A 42 -1.00 -29.02 12.16
C ARG A 42 -1.02 -27.87 11.16
N LEU A 43 -0.86 -28.21 9.88
CA LEU A 43 -0.54 -27.26 8.81
C LEU A 43 -1.63 -26.21 8.59
N GLU A 44 -2.91 -26.59 8.59
CA GLU A 44 -4.04 -25.64 8.46
C GLU A 44 -3.98 -24.54 9.53
N SER A 45 -3.76 -24.94 10.79
CA SER A 45 -3.66 -23.98 11.89
C SER A 45 -2.38 -23.15 11.80
N ALA A 46 -1.27 -23.73 11.33
CA ALA A 46 -0.03 -23.01 11.13
C ALA A 46 -0.18 -21.87 10.11
N VAL A 47 -0.84 -22.12 8.98
CA VAL A 47 -1.10 -21.10 7.94
C VAL A 47 -1.93 -19.94 8.48
N GLU A 48 -2.96 -20.23 9.28
CA GLU A 48 -3.78 -19.17 9.85
C GLU A 48 -3.03 -18.35 10.90
N TRP A 49 -2.10 -18.96 11.66
CA TRP A 49 -1.23 -18.19 12.54
C TRP A 49 -0.19 -17.35 11.79
N VAL A 50 0.30 -17.81 10.64
CA VAL A 50 1.09 -16.98 9.71
C VAL A 50 0.30 -15.75 9.26
N ARG A 51 -0.96 -15.97 8.81
CA ARG A 51 -1.87 -14.88 8.40
C ARG A 51 -2.07 -13.86 9.52
N VAL A 52 -2.30 -14.33 10.75
CA VAL A 52 -2.46 -13.47 11.93
C VAL A 52 -1.18 -12.68 12.21
N ALA A 53 -0.01 -13.32 12.18
CA ALA A 53 1.28 -12.65 12.40
C ALA A 53 1.54 -11.54 11.37
N ALA A 54 1.39 -11.85 10.08
CA ALA A 54 1.60 -10.88 8.99
C ALA A 54 0.59 -9.74 9.04
N SER A 55 -0.70 -10.03 9.27
CA SER A 55 -1.74 -8.99 9.38
C SER A 55 -1.54 -8.10 10.61
N PHE A 56 -1.05 -8.67 11.72
CA PHE A 56 -0.69 -7.91 12.91
C PHE A 56 0.47 -6.96 12.61
N ALA A 57 1.57 -7.45 12.04
CA ALA A 57 2.75 -6.63 11.72
C ALA A 57 2.47 -5.53 10.69
N MET A 58 1.54 -5.78 9.74
CA MET A 58 1.08 -4.78 8.78
C MET A 58 0.39 -3.59 9.45
N THR A 59 -0.44 -3.83 10.46
CA THR A 59 -1.28 -2.79 11.10
C THR A 59 -0.74 -2.30 12.44
N ASN A 60 0.27 -2.99 12.97
CA ASN A 60 0.96 -2.67 14.21
C ASN A 60 2.45 -2.80 13.91
N PRO A 61 3.13 -1.70 13.50
CA PRO A 61 4.55 -1.74 13.18
C PRO A 61 5.35 -2.45 14.28
N VAL A 62 6.24 -3.33 13.84
CA VAL A 62 7.08 -4.20 14.70
C VAL A 62 8.56 -3.82 14.63
N GLY A 63 8.91 -2.77 13.89
CA GLY A 63 10.28 -2.27 13.76
C GLY A 63 11.12 -3.01 12.71
N VAL A 64 10.49 -3.84 11.88
CA VAL A 64 11.07 -4.50 10.70
C VAL A 64 10.01 -4.53 9.60
N LEU A 65 10.45 -4.62 8.35
CA LEU A 65 9.56 -4.76 7.20
C LEU A 65 9.51 -6.20 6.64
N ARG A 66 10.42 -7.07 7.09
CA ARG A 66 10.55 -8.48 6.67
C ARG A 66 10.88 -9.38 7.87
N SER A 67 10.53 -10.66 7.81
CA SER A 67 10.88 -11.66 8.83
C SER A 67 11.22 -13.02 8.20
N ASP A 68 12.51 -13.37 8.19
CA ASP A 68 12.99 -14.69 7.73
C ASP A 68 12.35 -15.83 8.53
N ARG A 69 12.10 -15.62 9.83
CA ARG A 69 11.47 -16.63 10.70
C ARG A 69 10.06 -16.95 10.25
N LEU A 70 9.29 -15.94 9.85
CA LEU A 70 7.92 -16.12 9.36
C LEU A 70 7.93 -16.76 7.96
N GLU A 71 8.80 -16.30 7.07
CA GLU A 71 9.01 -16.87 5.73
C GLU A 71 9.39 -18.35 5.81
N ALA A 72 10.30 -18.72 6.72
CA ALA A 72 10.70 -20.12 6.94
C ALA A 72 9.54 -21.03 7.38
N VAL A 73 8.60 -20.52 8.19
CA VAL A 73 7.40 -21.29 8.57
C VAL A 73 6.52 -21.53 7.35
N VAL A 74 6.34 -20.52 6.49
CA VAL A 74 5.58 -20.66 5.23
C VAL A 74 6.23 -21.69 4.31
N ASP A 75 7.55 -21.63 4.15
CA ASP A 75 8.28 -22.58 3.32
C ASP A 75 8.26 -24.01 3.88
N GLN A 76 8.30 -24.17 5.22
CA GLN A 76 8.10 -25.46 5.86
C GLN A 76 6.71 -26.03 5.54
N ILE A 77 5.66 -25.21 5.60
CA ILE A 77 4.30 -25.64 5.27
C ILE A 77 4.21 -26.01 3.78
N ALA A 78 4.69 -25.15 2.89
CA ALA A 78 4.67 -25.37 1.45
C ALA A 78 5.40 -26.66 1.06
N ALA A 79 6.57 -26.91 1.63
CA ALA A 79 7.36 -28.12 1.35
C ALA A 79 6.69 -29.42 1.80
N ARG A 80 5.84 -29.37 2.84
CA ARG A 80 5.12 -30.54 3.36
C ARG A 80 3.77 -30.76 2.68
N ALA A 81 3.04 -29.68 2.42
CA ALA A 81 1.66 -29.74 1.95
C ALA A 81 1.53 -29.74 0.43
N LEU A 82 2.47 -29.13 -0.29
CA LEU A 82 2.36 -28.91 -1.73
C LEU A 82 3.28 -29.80 -2.51
N ARG A 83 2.79 -30.29 -3.66
CA ARG A 83 3.63 -30.97 -4.64
C ARG A 83 4.69 -29.99 -5.17
N PRO A 84 5.97 -30.40 -5.28
CA PRO A 84 6.98 -29.61 -5.97
C PRO A 84 6.64 -29.45 -7.45
N SER A 85 6.88 -28.27 -8.00
CA SER A 85 6.66 -28.03 -9.43
C SER A 85 7.66 -28.82 -10.28
N PRO A 86 7.28 -29.22 -11.51
CA PRO A 86 8.22 -29.81 -12.46
C PRO A 86 9.43 -28.90 -12.69
N ARG A 87 10.60 -29.50 -12.96
CA ARG A 87 11.84 -28.75 -13.24
C ARG A 87 11.84 -28.06 -14.61
N GLU A 88 11.08 -28.58 -15.57
CA GLU A 88 11.06 -28.05 -16.94
C GLU A 88 9.93 -27.03 -17.11
N ARG A 89 10.31 -25.80 -17.45
CA ARG A 89 9.39 -24.72 -17.78
C ARG A 89 8.77 -24.95 -19.15
N ARG A 90 7.43 -24.95 -19.23
CA ARG A 90 6.71 -24.89 -20.50
C ARG A 90 6.65 -23.44 -20.99
N ARG A 91 7.61 -23.05 -21.83
CA ARG A 91 7.60 -21.75 -22.50
C ARG A 91 6.77 -21.80 -23.77
N SER A 92 5.98 -20.75 -24.00
CA SER A 92 5.46 -20.44 -25.34
C SER A 92 6.63 -20.20 -26.31
N ALA A 93 6.44 -20.54 -27.58
CA ALA A 93 7.43 -20.24 -28.63
C ALA A 93 7.68 -18.72 -28.72
N THR A 94 8.85 -18.30 -29.21
CA THR A 94 9.18 -16.88 -29.44
C THR A 94 9.32 -16.61 -30.94
N GLY A 95 8.76 -15.50 -31.44
CA GLY A 95 8.86 -15.06 -32.84
C GLY A 95 7.62 -14.30 -33.33
N GLU A 96 7.66 -13.71 -34.52
CA GLU A 96 6.56 -12.91 -35.09
C GLU A 96 5.24 -13.70 -35.30
N SER A 97 5.32 -15.02 -35.38
CA SER A 97 4.15 -15.92 -35.50
C SER A 97 3.85 -16.71 -34.22
N ALA A 98 4.51 -16.39 -33.11
CA ALA A 98 4.28 -17.05 -31.83
C ALA A 98 2.96 -16.60 -31.19
N PRO A 99 2.32 -17.47 -30.37
CA PRO A 99 1.19 -17.04 -29.57
C PRO A 99 1.62 -15.94 -28.57
N PRO A 100 0.69 -15.06 -28.14
CA PRO A 100 0.97 -14.06 -27.11
C PRO A 100 1.52 -14.68 -25.82
N ARG A 101 2.36 -13.93 -25.11
CA ARG A 101 2.89 -14.31 -23.80
C ARG A 101 1.74 -14.49 -22.81
N ARG A 102 1.78 -15.54 -21.99
CA ARG A 102 0.76 -15.79 -20.96
C ARG A 102 1.21 -15.22 -19.62
N VAL A 103 0.50 -14.23 -19.09
CA VAL A 103 0.82 -13.59 -17.81
C VAL A 103 -0.28 -13.87 -16.80
N LEU A 104 0.09 -14.40 -15.64
CA LEU A 104 -0.83 -14.60 -14.52
C LEU A 104 -0.68 -13.48 -13.49
N HIS A 105 -1.71 -12.65 -13.36
CA HIS A 105 -1.82 -11.68 -12.27
C HIS A 105 -2.47 -12.32 -11.06
N VAL A 106 -1.82 -12.24 -9.90
CA VAL A 106 -2.35 -12.75 -8.63
C VAL A 106 -2.66 -11.57 -7.74
N VAL A 107 -3.93 -11.33 -7.44
CA VAL A 107 -4.36 -10.16 -6.67
C VAL A 107 -5.06 -10.62 -5.41
N SER A 108 -4.62 -10.23 -4.22
CA SER A 108 -5.30 -10.73 -3.01
C SER A 108 -6.73 -10.19 -2.87
N GLU A 109 -6.91 -8.88 -3.06
CA GLU A 109 -8.21 -8.20 -3.04
C GLU A 109 -8.29 -7.14 -4.14
N ALA A 110 -9.37 -7.16 -4.92
CA ALA A 110 -9.76 -6.14 -5.89
C ALA A 110 -11.05 -5.45 -5.43
N ARG A 111 -10.95 -4.21 -4.94
CA ARG A 111 -12.10 -3.41 -4.49
C ARG A 111 -12.58 -2.47 -5.61
N SER A 112 -13.85 -2.07 -5.54
CA SER A 112 -14.44 -1.10 -6.49
C SER A 112 -13.84 0.31 -6.36
N ILE A 113 -13.37 0.67 -5.17
CA ILE A 113 -12.68 1.93 -4.87
C ILE A 113 -11.26 1.59 -4.40
N GLY A 114 -10.24 2.14 -5.06
CA GLY A 114 -8.84 1.94 -4.69
C GLY A 114 -7.85 2.04 -5.86
N GLY A 115 -6.56 2.10 -5.54
CA GLY A 115 -5.49 2.17 -6.54
C GLY A 115 -5.14 0.82 -7.17
N LEU A 116 -5.20 -0.27 -6.40
CA LEU A 116 -4.70 -1.59 -6.84
C LEU A 116 -5.51 -2.19 -8.01
N THR A 117 -6.84 -2.17 -7.93
CA THR A 117 -7.72 -2.65 -9.01
C THR A 117 -7.44 -1.90 -10.31
N ARG A 118 -7.38 -0.56 -10.25
CA ARG A 118 -7.11 0.29 -11.41
C ARG A 118 -5.71 0.06 -11.97
N LEU A 119 -4.74 -0.20 -11.11
CA LEU A 119 -3.37 -0.53 -11.50
C LEU A 119 -3.31 -1.83 -12.31
N ALA A 120 -3.88 -2.91 -11.76
CA ALA A 120 -3.91 -4.21 -12.45
C ALA A 120 -4.68 -4.12 -13.77
N GLU A 121 -5.82 -3.42 -13.77
CA GLU A 121 -6.60 -3.17 -14.99
C GLU A 121 -5.76 -2.44 -16.05
N ARG A 122 -5.10 -1.33 -15.68
CA ARG A 122 -4.30 -0.54 -16.61
C ARG A 122 -3.10 -1.33 -17.15
N TRP A 123 -2.41 -2.09 -16.30
CA TRP A 123 -1.34 -2.97 -16.76
C TRP A 123 -1.84 -3.91 -17.85
N ILE A 124 -2.92 -4.64 -17.59
CA ILE A 124 -3.49 -5.61 -18.54
C ILE A 124 -3.90 -4.95 -19.85
N ARG A 125 -4.49 -3.75 -19.80
CA ARG A 125 -4.91 -3.02 -21.01
C ARG A 125 -3.74 -2.50 -21.85
N HIS A 126 -2.62 -2.14 -21.23
CA HIS A 126 -1.46 -1.61 -21.97
C HIS A 126 -0.52 -2.74 -22.45
N ASP A 127 -0.44 -3.87 -21.74
CA ASP A 127 0.34 -5.05 -22.15
C ASP A 127 -0.36 -5.85 -23.28
N THR A 128 -0.45 -5.24 -24.45
CA THR A 128 -1.10 -5.82 -25.65
C THR A 128 -0.33 -6.99 -26.26
N ALA A 129 0.92 -7.22 -25.84
CA ALA A 129 1.74 -8.36 -26.24
C ALA A 129 1.42 -9.65 -25.44
N SER A 130 0.58 -9.54 -24.41
CA SER A 130 0.27 -10.63 -23.49
C SER A 130 -1.21 -10.99 -23.45
N THR A 131 -1.48 -12.27 -23.30
CA THR A 131 -2.74 -12.78 -22.79
C THR A 131 -2.66 -12.83 -21.26
N SER A 132 -3.41 -11.96 -20.59
CA SER A 132 -3.34 -11.78 -19.15
C SER A 132 -4.53 -12.44 -18.45
N SER A 133 -4.25 -13.39 -17.56
CA SER A 133 -5.25 -14.00 -16.67
C SER A 133 -5.12 -13.45 -15.25
N ILE A 134 -6.19 -13.50 -14.47
CA ILE A 134 -6.19 -13.01 -13.08
C ILE A 134 -6.77 -14.04 -12.12
N VAL A 135 -6.17 -14.15 -10.94
CA VAL A 135 -6.70 -14.90 -9.81
C VAL A 135 -6.85 -13.97 -8.62
N VAL A 136 -8.02 -13.97 -7.98
CA VAL A 136 -8.23 -13.32 -6.68
C VAL A 136 -8.29 -14.33 -5.54
N THR A 137 -7.48 -14.12 -4.49
CA THR A 137 -7.28 -15.15 -3.43
C THR A 137 -8.12 -14.91 -2.18
N LEU A 138 -8.55 -13.68 -1.88
CA LEU A 138 -9.36 -13.36 -0.68
C LEU A 138 -10.79 -12.90 -0.99
N GLN A 139 -11.24 -13.10 -2.23
CA GLN A 139 -12.59 -12.75 -2.67
C GLN A 139 -13.22 -13.89 -3.46
N SER A 140 -14.55 -13.97 -3.41
CA SER A 140 -15.34 -14.97 -4.16
C SER A 140 -15.65 -14.55 -5.59
N GLU A 141 -15.40 -13.28 -5.94
CA GLU A 141 -15.73 -12.71 -7.24
C GLU A 141 -14.63 -11.73 -7.69
N VAL A 142 -14.45 -11.62 -8.99
CA VAL A 142 -13.59 -10.61 -9.63
C VAL A 142 -14.46 -9.43 -10.05
N VAL A 143 -14.03 -8.21 -9.76
CA VAL A 143 -14.78 -7.00 -10.12
C VAL A 143 -14.80 -6.76 -11.63
N GLU A 144 -15.91 -6.23 -12.13
CA GLU A 144 -16.18 -6.08 -13.57
C GLU A 144 -15.07 -5.38 -14.39
N PRO A 145 -14.43 -4.28 -13.92
CA PRO A 145 -13.36 -3.65 -14.70
C PRO A 145 -12.19 -4.60 -15.02
N LEU A 146 -11.85 -5.49 -14.07
CA LEU A 146 -10.81 -6.49 -14.27
C LEU A 146 -11.28 -7.64 -15.17
N VAL A 147 -12.54 -8.08 -15.02
CA VAL A 147 -13.14 -9.08 -15.91
C VAL A 147 -13.09 -8.59 -17.36
N ALA A 148 -13.50 -7.35 -17.61
CA ALA A 148 -13.48 -6.74 -18.94
C ALA A 148 -12.05 -6.61 -19.50
N ALA A 149 -11.08 -6.19 -18.69
CA ALA A 149 -9.68 -6.08 -19.13
C ALA A 149 -9.06 -7.44 -19.47
N VAL A 150 -9.29 -8.45 -18.62
CA VAL A 150 -8.82 -9.83 -18.83
C VAL A 150 -9.44 -10.43 -20.08
N ALA A 151 -10.75 -10.32 -20.26
CA ALA A 151 -11.45 -10.81 -21.43
C ALA A 151 -10.95 -10.16 -22.73
N ALA A 152 -10.66 -8.85 -22.70
CA ALA A 152 -10.09 -8.13 -23.84
C ALA A 152 -8.68 -8.62 -24.21
N SER A 153 -7.88 -9.09 -23.24
CA SER A 153 -6.58 -9.72 -23.49
C SER A 153 -6.65 -11.19 -23.91
N GLY A 154 -7.85 -11.80 -23.89
CA GLY A 154 -8.08 -13.22 -24.18
C GLY A 154 -7.77 -14.17 -23.02
N GLY A 155 -7.58 -13.65 -21.80
CA GLY A 155 -7.28 -14.45 -20.61
C GLY A 155 -8.53 -14.90 -19.85
N VAL A 156 -8.32 -15.51 -18.69
CA VAL A 156 -9.39 -16.00 -17.81
C VAL A 156 -9.30 -15.41 -16.41
N THR A 157 -10.44 -15.38 -15.72
CA THR A 157 -10.53 -14.94 -14.33
C THR A 157 -10.85 -16.12 -13.41
N ALA A 158 -10.31 -16.10 -12.19
CA ALA A 158 -10.68 -17.04 -11.15
C ALA A 158 -10.73 -16.34 -9.78
N ALA A 159 -11.58 -16.84 -8.89
CA ALA A 159 -11.75 -16.33 -7.54
C ALA A 159 -11.84 -17.50 -6.56
N PHE A 160 -11.02 -17.48 -5.51
CA PHE A 160 -10.91 -18.62 -4.58
C PHE A 160 -11.76 -18.49 -3.32
N GLY A 161 -12.27 -17.30 -2.99
CA GLY A 161 -12.99 -17.05 -1.74
C GLY A 161 -12.12 -17.19 -0.49
N LEU A 162 -12.74 -17.36 0.68
CA LEU A 162 -12.06 -17.47 1.98
C LEU A 162 -11.91 -18.93 2.45
N GLY A 163 -11.56 -19.82 1.52
CA GLY A 163 -11.49 -21.28 1.73
C GLY A 163 -10.20 -21.77 2.40
N ASP A 164 -9.89 -23.03 2.18
CA ASP A 164 -8.64 -23.67 2.63
C ASP A 164 -7.44 -23.08 1.87
N ALA A 165 -6.60 -22.34 2.59
CA ALA A 165 -5.44 -21.66 2.03
C ALA A 165 -4.41 -22.63 1.40
N ILE A 166 -4.30 -23.87 1.89
CA ILE A 166 -3.38 -24.87 1.33
C ILE A 166 -3.89 -25.36 -0.02
N ALA A 167 -5.18 -25.71 -0.11
CA ALA A 167 -5.81 -26.09 -1.38
C ALA A 167 -5.76 -24.95 -2.41
N GLN A 168 -6.03 -23.71 -1.97
CA GLN A 168 -5.91 -22.52 -2.81
C GLN A 168 -4.47 -22.32 -3.32
N ALA A 169 -3.47 -22.52 -2.45
CA ALA A 169 -2.07 -22.42 -2.84
C ALA A 169 -1.65 -23.52 -3.84
N ALA A 170 -2.18 -24.73 -3.68
CA ALA A 170 -1.95 -25.84 -4.63
C ALA A 170 -2.51 -25.52 -6.02
N GLU A 171 -3.73 -24.98 -6.08
CA GLU A 171 -4.34 -24.58 -7.35
C GLU A 171 -3.64 -23.36 -7.96
N LEU A 172 -3.26 -22.38 -7.15
CA LEU A 172 -2.48 -21.22 -7.61
C LEU A 172 -1.12 -21.64 -8.20
N ARG A 173 -0.45 -22.61 -7.55
CA ARG A 173 0.80 -23.20 -8.04
C ARG A 173 0.60 -23.83 -9.41
N ARG A 174 -0.47 -24.62 -9.60
CA ARG A 174 -0.83 -25.23 -10.90
C ARG A 174 -1.05 -24.17 -11.98
N LEU A 175 -1.79 -23.10 -11.68
CA LEU A 175 -2.01 -21.99 -12.62
C LEU A 175 -0.70 -21.27 -12.99
N GLY A 176 0.19 -21.07 -12.01
CA GLY A 176 1.51 -20.49 -12.25
C GLY A 176 2.42 -21.38 -13.12
N GLU A 177 2.25 -22.71 -13.09
CA GLU A 177 2.98 -23.63 -13.98
C GLU A 177 2.52 -23.54 -15.44
N GLU A 178 1.31 -23.04 -15.68
CA GLU A 178 0.73 -22.86 -17.01
C GLU A 178 1.02 -21.49 -17.61
N ALA A 179 1.50 -20.53 -16.81
CA ALA A 179 1.87 -19.19 -17.28
C ALA A 179 3.30 -19.13 -17.84
N ASP A 180 3.61 -18.07 -18.58
CA ASP A 180 4.99 -17.74 -18.92
C ASP A 180 5.65 -16.85 -17.85
N PHE A 181 4.84 -16.03 -17.14
CA PHE A 181 5.21 -15.17 -16.01
C PHE A 181 4.07 -15.04 -14.99
N VAL A 182 4.42 -14.81 -13.71
CA VAL A 182 3.46 -14.50 -12.64
C VAL A 182 3.78 -13.14 -12.03
N ILE A 183 2.78 -12.27 -11.91
CA ILE A 183 2.88 -10.97 -11.24
C ILE A 183 1.95 -10.94 -10.02
N CYS A 184 2.55 -10.88 -8.84
CA CYS A 184 1.86 -10.88 -7.55
C CYS A 184 1.58 -9.45 -7.06
N HIS A 185 0.31 -9.13 -6.83
CA HIS A 185 -0.24 -7.88 -6.29
C HIS A 185 -0.88 -8.17 -4.91
N LEU A 186 -0.04 -8.33 -3.89
CA LEU A 186 -0.44 -9.03 -2.66
C LEU A 186 -0.91 -8.12 -1.53
N HIS A 187 -2.02 -8.50 -0.89
CA HIS A 187 -2.33 -8.00 0.44
C HIS A 187 -1.25 -8.51 1.41
N PRO A 188 -0.65 -7.65 2.25
CA PRO A 188 0.51 -8.01 3.07
C PRO A 188 0.35 -9.24 3.98
N GLY A 189 -0.88 -9.51 4.42
CA GLY A 189 -1.23 -10.64 5.29
C GLY A 189 -1.69 -11.91 4.59
N ASP A 190 -1.66 -11.99 3.25
CA ASP A 190 -2.15 -13.15 2.51
C ASP A 190 -1.08 -14.26 2.35
N PRO A 191 -1.22 -15.44 2.99
CA PRO A 191 -0.26 -16.52 2.89
C PRO A 191 -0.40 -17.35 1.60
N VAL A 192 -1.51 -17.26 0.86
CA VAL A 192 -1.77 -18.14 -0.29
C VAL A 192 -0.70 -18.03 -1.38
N PRO A 193 -0.30 -16.81 -1.83
CA PRO A 193 0.75 -16.67 -2.84
C PRO A 193 2.13 -17.06 -2.30
N ALA A 194 2.40 -16.78 -1.01
CA ALA A 194 3.66 -17.13 -0.37
C ALA A 194 3.84 -18.66 -0.27
N LEU A 195 2.77 -19.40 0.00
CA LEU A 195 2.75 -20.86 -0.06
C LEU A 195 2.91 -21.36 -1.50
N ALA A 196 2.11 -20.82 -2.43
CA ALA A 196 2.07 -21.27 -3.82
C ALA A 196 3.43 -21.13 -4.51
N PHE A 197 4.11 -19.99 -4.30
CA PHE A 197 5.39 -19.66 -4.95
C PHE A 197 6.57 -19.65 -3.96
N GLY A 198 6.46 -20.36 -2.84
CA GLY A 198 7.56 -20.62 -1.91
C GLY A 198 8.30 -21.92 -2.21
N ALA A 199 8.70 -22.63 -1.17
CA ALA A 199 9.48 -23.86 -1.25
C ALA A 199 8.94 -24.88 -2.27
N GLY A 200 9.84 -25.39 -3.10
CA GLY A 200 9.55 -26.40 -4.13
C GLY A 200 8.92 -25.87 -5.41
N TYR A 201 8.61 -24.57 -5.52
CA TYR A 201 8.13 -23.97 -6.76
C TYR A 201 9.28 -23.76 -7.75
N ARG A 202 9.04 -24.13 -9.02
CA ARG A 202 10.00 -24.05 -10.14
C ARG A 202 9.32 -23.76 -11.48
N GLY A 203 8.09 -23.23 -11.42
CA GLY A 203 7.29 -22.92 -12.61
C GLY A 203 7.74 -21.62 -13.28
N ALA A 204 6.77 -20.81 -13.72
CA ALA A 204 7.06 -19.51 -14.30
C ALA A 204 7.78 -18.57 -13.31
N PRO A 205 8.69 -17.70 -13.79
CA PRO A 205 9.26 -16.65 -12.95
C PRO A 205 8.17 -15.78 -12.30
N VAL A 206 8.34 -15.48 -11.01
CA VAL A 206 7.39 -14.70 -10.22
C VAL A 206 7.99 -13.35 -9.85
N ALA A 207 7.25 -12.26 -10.11
CA ALA A 207 7.53 -10.93 -9.60
C ALA A 207 6.52 -10.54 -8.52
N LEU A 208 6.96 -9.81 -7.50
CA LEU A 208 6.10 -9.15 -6.53
C LEU A 208 6.01 -7.66 -6.86
N PHE A 209 4.82 -7.18 -7.20
CA PHE A 209 4.55 -5.75 -7.36
C PHE A 209 4.32 -5.09 -6.00
N ASN A 210 5.29 -4.28 -5.57
CA ASN A 210 5.39 -3.72 -4.24
C ASN A 210 4.52 -2.47 -4.05
N HIS A 211 3.19 -2.63 -4.14
CA HIS A 211 2.24 -1.53 -3.94
C HIS A 211 2.04 -1.13 -2.46
N SER A 212 2.46 -1.99 -1.52
CA SER A 212 2.42 -1.75 -0.07
C SER A 212 3.82 -1.52 0.50
N ASP A 213 4.66 -0.78 -0.23
CA ASP A 213 6.08 -0.57 0.07
C ASP A 213 6.36 -0.10 1.50
N HIS A 214 5.45 0.70 2.05
CA HIS A 214 5.49 1.30 3.38
C HIS A 214 5.12 0.36 4.54
N LEU A 215 4.61 -0.85 4.27
CA LEU A 215 4.12 -1.78 5.28
C LEU A 215 4.97 -3.06 5.35
N PHE A 216 4.96 -3.74 6.50
CA PHE A 216 5.40 -5.13 6.55
C PHE A 216 4.54 -5.97 5.60
N TRP A 217 5.14 -6.90 4.84
CA TRP A 217 4.41 -7.87 4.02
C TRP A 217 5.11 -9.23 3.97
N LEU A 218 4.31 -10.28 3.75
CA LEU A 218 4.80 -11.65 3.58
C LEU A 218 5.18 -11.92 2.11
N ALA A 219 6.43 -12.28 1.88
CA ALA A 219 6.99 -12.54 0.55
C ALA A 219 6.72 -13.98 0.08
N PRO A 220 6.46 -14.21 -1.22
CA PRO A 220 6.76 -15.49 -1.85
C PRO A 220 8.28 -15.62 -2.03
N THR A 221 8.91 -16.48 -1.24
CA THR A 221 10.39 -16.64 -1.20
C THR A 221 10.98 -17.15 -2.52
N GLY A 222 10.18 -17.84 -3.34
CA GLY A 222 10.53 -18.27 -4.69
C GLY A 222 10.33 -17.21 -5.77
N ALA A 223 9.88 -15.99 -5.43
CA ALA A 223 9.88 -14.89 -6.39
C ALA A 223 11.30 -14.48 -6.77
N SER A 224 11.49 -14.03 -8.01
CA SER A 224 12.80 -13.61 -8.53
C SER A 224 13.01 -12.11 -8.45
N LEU A 225 11.94 -11.32 -8.41
CA LEU A 225 12.02 -9.87 -8.58
C LEU A 225 10.98 -9.14 -7.73
N VAL A 226 11.39 -8.03 -7.12
CA VAL A 226 10.48 -7.02 -6.55
C VAL A 226 10.33 -5.88 -7.55
N VAL A 227 9.09 -5.48 -7.84
CA VAL A 227 8.78 -4.39 -8.77
C VAL A 227 8.32 -3.19 -7.95
N ASP A 228 9.17 -2.17 -7.89
CA ASP A 228 8.91 -0.92 -7.18
C ASP A 228 8.33 0.13 -8.15
N PHE A 229 7.31 0.85 -7.73
CA PHE A 229 6.67 1.89 -8.54
C PHE A 229 7.24 3.30 -8.33
N ARG A 230 8.12 3.46 -7.35
CA ARG A 230 8.78 4.72 -6.97
C ARG A 230 10.13 4.47 -6.31
N GLU A 231 11.03 5.44 -6.35
CA GLU A 231 12.38 5.26 -5.79
C GLU A 231 12.37 5.18 -4.26
N ALA A 232 11.58 6.01 -3.58
CA ALA A 232 11.32 5.88 -2.14
C ALA A 232 10.97 4.44 -1.69
N GLY A 233 10.14 3.73 -2.46
CA GLY A 233 9.77 2.35 -2.17
C GLY A 233 10.94 1.39 -2.40
N ALA A 234 11.74 1.64 -3.43
CA ALA A 234 12.92 0.85 -3.72
C ALA A 234 14.02 1.00 -2.65
N VAL A 235 14.16 2.19 -2.04
CA VAL A 235 15.03 2.39 -0.87
C VAL A 235 14.57 1.52 0.30
N LEU A 236 13.26 1.41 0.56
CA LEU A 236 12.73 0.52 1.60
C LEU A 236 12.90 -0.96 1.23
N THR A 237 12.78 -1.33 -0.04
CA THR A 237 13.05 -2.68 -0.54
C THR A 237 14.50 -3.09 -0.29
N GLU A 238 15.45 -2.20 -0.56
CA GLU A 238 16.87 -2.47 -0.35
C GLU A 238 17.24 -2.42 1.14
N PHE A 239 17.00 -1.28 1.80
CA PHE A 239 17.42 -1.06 3.19
C PHE A 239 16.57 -1.85 4.20
N GLY A 240 15.25 -1.80 4.04
CA GLY A 240 14.31 -2.34 5.02
C GLY A 240 13.99 -3.82 4.87
N ARG A 241 14.25 -4.41 3.68
CA ARG A 241 13.95 -5.83 3.38
C ARG A 241 15.17 -6.64 2.95
N GLY A 242 16.28 -5.99 2.62
CA GLY A 242 17.53 -6.65 2.24
C GLY A 242 17.50 -7.24 0.82
N TYR A 243 16.58 -6.79 -0.04
CA TYR A 243 16.55 -7.22 -1.43
C TYR A 243 17.44 -6.28 -2.25
N GLY A 244 18.60 -6.78 -2.65
CA GLY A 244 19.61 -5.99 -3.36
C GLY A 244 19.15 -5.52 -4.75
N THR A 245 19.90 -4.56 -5.30
CA THR A 245 19.58 -3.90 -6.59
C THR A 245 19.41 -4.86 -7.78
N ALA A 246 20.03 -6.04 -7.76
CA ALA A 246 19.89 -7.04 -8.81
C ALA A 246 18.50 -7.72 -8.83
N ALA A 247 17.77 -7.68 -7.71
CA ALA A 247 16.47 -8.31 -7.50
C ALA A 247 15.32 -7.29 -7.48
N ARG A 248 15.55 -6.06 -7.97
CA ARG A 248 14.52 -5.03 -8.11
C ARG A 248 14.35 -4.58 -9.56
N HIS A 249 13.16 -4.08 -9.89
CA HIS A 249 12.88 -3.39 -11.14
C HIS A 249 11.93 -2.24 -10.92
N ARG A 250 12.11 -1.13 -11.63
CA ARG A 250 11.23 0.05 -11.50
C ARG A 250 10.19 0.07 -12.61
N LEU A 251 8.91 0.05 -12.23
CA LEU A 251 7.78 0.21 -13.15
C LEU A 251 6.78 1.24 -12.60
N PRO A 252 6.75 2.48 -13.14
CA PRO A 252 5.85 3.53 -12.67
C PRO A 252 4.36 3.17 -12.79
N LEU A 253 3.55 3.84 -11.96
CA LEU A 253 2.10 3.71 -12.02
C LEU A 253 1.53 4.38 -13.27
N LEU A 254 0.60 3.70 -13.94
CA LEU A 254 -0.24 4.31 -14.98
C LEU A 254 -1.44 5.00 -14.33
N VAL A 255 -1.68 6.26 -14.70
CA VAL A 255 -2.90 7.02 -14.36
C VAL A 255 -3.61 7.50 -15.63
N PRO A 256 -4.90 7.87 -15.57
CA PRO A 256 -5.60 8.40 -16.74
C PRO A 256 -4.87 9.63 -17.27
N GLY A 257 -4.83 9.74 -18.60
CA GLY A 257 -4.31 10.94 -19.27
C GLY A 257 -5.19 12.17 -19.01
N ALA A 258 -4.72 13.32 -19.50
CA ALA A 258 -5.47 14.58 -19.38
C ALA A 258 -6.91 14.46 -19.90
N ALA A 259 -7.82 15.10 -19.18
CA ALA A 259 -9.19 15.28 -19.63
C ALA A 259 -9.25 16.15 -20.90
N ALA A 260 -10.30 15.98 -21.71
CA ALA A 260 -10.54 16.82 -22.88
C ALA A 260 -10.72 18.30 -22.51
N SER A 261 -10.32 19.21 -23.40
CA SER A 261 -10.50 20.65 -23.24
C SER A 261 -11.98 21.02 -23.05
N GLY A 262 -12.28 21.94 -22.11
CA GLY A 262 -13.65 22.44 -21.83
C GLY A 262 -14.31 21.86 -20.57
N LEU A 263 -13.78 20.76 -20.02
CA LEU A 263 -14.36 20.10 -18.85
C LEU A 263 -14.18 20.86 -17.52
N ARG A 264 -13.29 21.86 -17.47
CA ARG A 264 -13.03 22.64 -16.25
C ARG A 264 -14.22 23.50 -15.86
N ASP A 265 -14.73 24.30 -16.79
CA ASP A 265 -15.81 25.25 -16.48
C ASP A 265 -17.11 24.51 -16.18
N GLU A 266 -17.38 23.41 -16.90
CA GLU A 266 -18.48 22.49 -16.60
C GLU A 266 -18.33 21.86 -15.21
N ALA A 267 -17.13 21.41 -14.84
CA ALA A 267 -16.86 20.84 -13.52
C ALA A 267 -17.04 21.88 -12.41
N ARG A 268 -16.56 23.11 -12.60
CA ARG A 268 -16.74 24.22 -11.64
C ARG A 268 -18.20 24.58 -11.47
N ALA A 269 -18.96 24.72 -12.55
CA ALA A 269 -20.38 25.00 -12.51
C ALA A 269 -21.15 23.88 -11.79
N ARG A 270 -20.87 22.61 -12.13
CA ARG A 270 -21.51 21.45 -11.50
C ARG A 270 -21.20 21.34 -10.02
N LEU A 271 -19.98 21.67 -9.61
CA LEU A 271 -19.56 21.65 -8.22
C LEU A 271 -19.94 22.95 -7.49
N GLY A 272 -20.37 24.00 -8.20
CA GLY A 272 -20.77 25.29 -7.64
C GLY A 272 -19.61 26.15 -7.14
N PHE A 273 -18.42 26.06 -7.74
CA PHE A 273 -17.31 26.98 -7.46
C PHE A 273 -17.51 28.30 -8.20
N ALA A 274 -17.20 29.43 -7.56
CA ALA A 274 -17.30 30.74 -8.22
C ALA A 274 -16.10 30.98 -9.14
N ASP A 275 -16.25 31.77 -10.19
CA ASP A 275 -15.15 32.05 -11.13
C ASP A 275 -13.96 32.76 -10.48
N ALA A 276 -14.21 33.55 -9.43
CA ALA A 276 -13.17 34.28 -8.69
C ALA A 276 -12.39 33.40 -7.69
N ASP A 277 -12.88 32.19 -7.38
CA ASP A 277 -12.23 31.28 -6.44
C ASP A 277 -10.97 30.68 -7.06
N VAL A 278 -9.91 30.55 -6.27
CA VAL A 278 -8.78 29.67 -6.58
C VAL A 278 -8.99 28.37 -5.82
N VAL A 279 -9.22 27.27 -6.54
CA VAL A 279 -9.60 25.98 -5.96
C VAL A 279 -8.37 25.10 -5.77
N ALA A 280 -8.01 24.81 -4.53
CA ALA A 280 -7.00 23.82 -4.19
C ALA A 280 -7.67 22.48 -3.86
N VAL A 281 -7.20 21.38 -4.46
CA VAL A 281 -7.75 20.03 -4.25
C VAL A 281 -6.73 19.09 -3.63
N SER A 282 -7.18 18.26 -2.69
CA SER A 282 -6.47 17.05 -2.24
C SER A 282 -7.37 15.83 -2.39
N VAL A 283 -6.80 14.70 -2.78
CA VAL A 283 -7.56 13.43 -2.92
C VAL A 283 -6.81 12.31 -2.20
N ALA A 284 -7.41 11.77 -1.15
CA ALA A 284 -6.84 10.68 -0.38
C ALA A 284 -7.91 9.93 0.44
N ARG A 285 -7.52 8.87 1.15
CA ARG A 285 -8.40 8.26 2.17
C ARG A 285 -8.54 9.22 3.35
N ALA A 286 -9.69 9.24 4.03
CA ALA A 286 -9.95 10.11 5.19
C ALA A 286 -8.84 10.05 6.25
N VAL A 287 -8.30 8.86 6.53
CA VAL A 287 -7.18 8.66 7.47
C VAL A 287 -5.92 9.50 7.17
N LYS A 288 -5.67 9.85 5.89
CA LYS A 288 -4.52 10.69 5.50
C LYS A 288 -4.71 12.17 5.81
N PHE A 289 -5.90 12.55 6.26
CA PHE A 289 -6.25 13.91 6.68
C PHE A 289 -6.43 14.03 8.19
N GLU A 290 -6.41 12.90 8.92
CA GLU A 290 -6.55 12.90 10.37
C GLU A 290 -5.33 13.55 11.03
N ASP A 291 -5.56 14.21 12.16
CA ASP A 291 -4.48 14.74 12.99
C ASP A 291 -3.65 13.59 13.56
N THR A 292 -2.33 13.68 13.36
CA THR A 292 -1.37 12.73 13.94
C THR A 292 -0.46 13.43 14.95
N PRO A 293 0.28 12.69 15.78
CA PRO A 293 1.35 13.26 16.60
C PRO A 293 2.52 13.87 15.80
N LEU A 294 2.58 13.67 14.47
CA LEU A 294 3.62 14.24 13.63
C LEU A 294 3.28 15.68 13.26
N GLU A 295 4.28 16.56 13.37
CA GLU A 295 4.17 17.98 13.04
C GLU A 295 4.90 18.26 11.72
N PRO A 296 4.42 19.22 10.91
CA PRO A 296 3.17 19.97 11.08
C PRO A 296 1.93 19.11 10.83
N ARG A 297 0.80 19.44 11.45
CA ARG A 297 -0.49 18.85 11.07
C ARG A 297 -0.97 19.46 9.75
N PHE A 298 -1.48 18.64 8.84
CA PHE A 298 -1.93 19.12 7.53
C PHE A 298 -3.10 20.09 7.62
N ALA A 299 -4.02 19.89 8.56
CA ALA A 299 -5.10 20.85 8.81
C ALA A 299 -4.59 22.24 9.24
N ASP A 300 -3.46 22.32 9.97
CA ASP A 300 -2.85 23.60 10.32
C ASP A 300 -2.25 24.29 9.08
N LEU A 301 -1.66 23.53 8.16
CA LEU A 301 -1.17 24.06 6.87
C LEU A 301 -2.31 24.68 6.06
N ILE A 302 -3.45 23.98 5.99
CA ILE A 302 -4.65 24.46 5.28
C ILE A 302 -5.25 25.69 5.95
N ALA A 303 -5.36 25.69 7.29
CA ALA A 303 -5.89 26.83 8.02
C ALA A 303 -5.04 28.09 7.79
N GLU A 304 -3.72 27.97 7.90
CA GLU A 304 -2.80 29.09 7.64
C GLU A 304 -2.87 29.57 6.18
N ALA A 305 -2.98 28.65 5.23
CA ALA A 305 -3.15 29.00 3.81
C ALA A 305 -4.41 29.82 3.56
N LEU A 306 -5.53 29.39 4.16
CA LEU A 306 -6.82 30.05 4.08
C LEU A 306 -6.82 31.43 4.77
N ASP A 307 -6.10 31.60 5.88
CA ASP A 307 -5.93 32.90 6.54
C ASP A 307 -5.19 33.90 5.64
N ARG A 308 -4.13 33.43 4.96
CA ARG A 308 -3.26 34.25 4.10
C ARG A 308 -3.89 34.59 2.75
N ASN A 309 -4.79 33.75 2.25
CA ASN A 309 -5.31 33.83 0.89
C ASN A 309 -6.85 33.92 0.86
N PRO A 310 -7.43 35.14 0.78
CA PRO A 310 -8.88 35.33 0.80
C PRO A 310 -9.64 34.63 -0.34
N ARG A 311 -9.01 34.50 -1.53
CA ARG A 311 -9.58 33.84 -2.71
C ARG A 311 -9.46 32.31 -2.70
N LEU A 312 -8.71 31.73 -1.77
CA LEU A 312 -8.47 30.30 -1.73
C LEU A 312 -9.72 29.57 -1.22
N VAL A 313 -10.17 28.58 -1.97
CA VAL A 313 -11.15 27.57 -1.56
C VAL A 313 -10.47 26.22 -1.56
N TYR A 314 -10.59 25.49 -0.47
CA TYR A 314 -10.01 24.17 -0.31
C TYR A 314 -11.06 23.07 -0.47
N CYS A 315 -10.77 22.05 -1.26
CA CYS A 315 -11.63 20.90 -1.50
C CYS A 315 -10.88 19.60 -1.20
N ALA A 316 -11.35 18.84 -0.21
CA ALA A 316 -10.80 17.52 0.09
C ALA A 316 -11.77 16.41 -0.35
N VAL A 317 -11.25 15.48 -1.15
CA VAL A 317 -11.92 14.25 -1.53
C VAL A 317 -11.41 13.12 -0.65
N GLY A 318 -12.32 12.42 0.02
CA GLY A 318 -11.99 11.41 1.02
C GLY A 318 -12.70 11.63 2.35
N PRO A 319 -12.35 12.68 3.11
CA PRO A 319 -12.95 12.96 4.40
C PRO A 319 -14.35 13.57 4.26
N GLY A 320 -15.21 13.27 5.22
CA GLY A 320 -16.53 13.87 5.42
C GLY A 320 -16.52 14.99 6.46
N PRO A 321 -17.65 15.71 6.61
CA PRO A 321 -17.78 16.84 7.53
C PRO A 321 -17.66 16.48 9.01
N ASP A 322 -17.96 15.23 9.37
CA ASP A 322 -17.89 14.74 10.75
C ASP A 322 -16.52 14.17 11.11
N ASP A 323 -15.63 13.98 10.14
CA ASP A 323 -14.29 13.44 10.37
C ASP A 323 -13.40 14.50 11.03
N SER A 324 -12.63 14.11 12.04
CA SER A 324 -11.63 15.01 12.65
C SER A 324 -10.48 15.29 11.67
N PRO A 325 -9.93 16.51 11.61
CA PRO A 325 -10.20 17.70 12.43
C PRO A 325 -11.21 18.69 11.81
N TRP A 326 -12.00 18.27 10.83
CA TRP A 326 -12.73 19.17 9.93
C TRP A 326 -13.87 20.01 10.53
N PRO A 327 -14.66 19.56 11.54
CA PRO A 327 -15.74 20.36 12.10
C PRO A 327 -15.30 21.76 12.56
N GLY A 328 -14.13 21.86 13.20
CA GLY A 328 -13.59 23.14 13.66
C GLY A 328 -13.15 24.06 12.51
N LEU A 329 -12.57 23.49 11.46
CA LEU A 329 -12.15 24.25 10.28
C LEU A 329 -13.36 24.74 9.47
N LEU A 330 -14.40 23.92 9.31
CA LEU A 330 -15.65 24.32 8.65
C LEU A 330 -16.32 25.50 9.36
N ALA A 331 -16.35 25.49 10.70
CA ALA A 331 -16.87 26.60 11.49
C ALA A 331 -16.03 27.88 11.34
N ARG A 332 -14.70 27.75 11.26
CA ARG A 332 -13.77 28.88 11.11
C ARG A 332 -13.79 29.49 9.71
N TYR A 333 -14.02 28.68 8.68
CA TYR A 333 -13.92 29.08 7.27
C TYR A 333 -15.21 28.77 6.48
N PRO A 334 -16.35 29.38 6.84
CA PRO A 334 -17.63 29.08 6.22
C PRO A 334 -17.58 29.32 4.71
N GLY A 335 -17.95 28.31 3.93
CA GLY A 335 -17.99 28.35 2.46
C GLY A 335 -16.65 28.18 1.74
N ARG A 336 -15.51 28.17 2.47
CA ARG A 336 -14.17 28.05 1.85
C ARG A 336 -13.52 26.67 1.99
N ILE A 337 -14.19 25.74 2.67
CA ILE A 337 -13.78 24.33 2.75
C ILE A 337 -14.92 23.48 2.22
N ARG A 338 -14.60 22.51 1.35
CA ARG A 338 -15.53 21.53 0.81
C ARG A 338 -15.00 20.13 1.04
N LEU A 339 -15.84 19.27 1.58
CA LEU A 339 -15.51 17.90 1.92
C LEU A 339 -16.52 17.01 1.22
N THR A 340 -16.05 16.15 0.31
CA THR A 340 -16.96 15.35 -0.52
C THR A 340 -17.27 13.98 0.08
N GLY A 341 -16.53 13.55 1.10
CA GLY A 341 -16.43 12.13 1.44
C GLY A 341 -15.71 11.34 0.34
N PRO A 342 -15.70 10.00 0.42
CA PRO A 342 -15.07 9.14 -0.57
C PRO A 342 -15.85 9.14 -1.91
N LEU A 343 -15.15 9.36 -3.02
CA LEU A 343 -15.70 9.29 -4.37
C LEU A 343 -15.08 8.12 -5.15
N PRO A 344 -15.87 7.37 -5.95
CA PRO A 344 -15.31 6.36 -6.88
C PRO A 344 -14.42 6.98 -7.96
N ASP A 345 -14.78 8.18 -8.43
CA ASP A 345 -14.04 8.95 -9.43
C ASP A 345 -13.86 10.41 -8.96
N PRO A 346 -12.63 10.83 -8.60
CA PRO A 346 -12.33 12.20 -8.18
C PRO A 346 -12.09 13.15 -9.37
N GLN A 347 -12.14 12.69 -10.62
CA GLN A 347 -11.71 13.47 -11.79
C GLN A 347 -12.48 14.79 -11.94
N ALA A 348 -13.75 14.81 -11.57
CA ALA A 348 -14.55 16.05 -11.54
C ALA A 348 -13.93 17.13 -10.64
N CYS A 349 -13.41 16.74 -9.47
CA CYS A 349 -12.78 17.66 -8.54
C CYS A 349 -11.43 18.14 -9.08
N LEU A 350 -10.61 17.23 -9.63
CA LEU A 350 -9.34 17.57 -10.28
C LEU A 350 -9.54 18.53 -11.45
N ASN A 351 -10.54 18.28 -12.31
CA ASN A 351 -10.84 19.14 -13.46
C ASN A 351 -11.26 20.56 -13.05
N ALA A 352 -11.90 20.73 -11.89
CA ALA A 352 -12.32 22.03 -11.38
C ALA A 352 -11.20 22.82 -10.68
N ALA A 353 -10.11 22.14 -10.33
CA ALA A 353 -9.02 22.68 -9.52
C ALA A 353 -8.16 23.69 -10.29
N ASP A 354 -7.50 24.55 -9.53
CA ASP A 354 -6.45 25.45 -9.99
C ASP A 354 -5.06 24.98 -9.54
N LEU A 355 -4.99 24.22 -8.43
CA LEU A 355 -3.79 23.53 -7.97
C LEU A 355 -4.13 22.28 -7.16
N TYR A 356 -3.17 21.36 -7.09
CA TYR A 356 -3.24 20.18 -6.25
C TYR A 356 -2.34 20.35 -5.01
N LEU A 357 -2.89 20.07 -3.83
CA LEU A 357 -2.17 20.02 -2.57
C LEU A 357 -2.05 18.57 -2.12
N ASP A 358 -0.83 18.09 -1.98
CA ASP A 358 -0.56 16.75 -1.46
C ASP A 358 -0.69 16.70 0.07
N THR A 359 -1.18 15.58 0.58
CA THR A 359 -1.43 15.41 2.02
C THR A 359 -0.14 15.16 2.79
N PHE A 360 -0.08 15.63 4.03
CA PHE A 360 1.01 15.39 4.98
C PHE A 360 0.41 14.83 6.29
N PRO A 361 1.10 13.95 7.05
CA PRO A 361 2.44 13.40 6.87
C PRO A 361 2.53 12.26 5.85
N PHE A 362 1.45 11.87 5.19
CA PHE A 362 1.47 10.79 4.22
C PHE A 362 0.85 11.18 2.89
N SER A 363 1.69 11.24 1.86
CA SER A 363 1.33 11.65 0.49
C SER A 363 0.42 10.67 -0.24
N SER A 364 -0.24 11.14 -1.30
CA SER A 364 -1.11 10.33 -2.16
C SER A 364 -0.57 10.27 -3.60
N LEU A 365 0.31 9.29 -3.90
CA LEU A 365 0.99 9.23 -5.20
C LEU A 365 0.02 9.18 -6.38
N THR A 366 -0.96 8.27 -6.35
CA THR A 366 -1.88 8.09 -7.49
C THR A 366 -2.60 9.39 -7.82
N SER A 367 -3.06 10.11 -6.79
CA SER A 367 -3.77 11.37 -6.98
C SER A 367 -2.87 12.52 -7.41
N LEU A 368 -1.62 12.56 -6.94
CA LEU A 368 -0.61 13.50 -7.47
C LEU A 368 -0.38 13.24 -8.96
N LEU A 369 -0.19 11.97 -9.37
CA LEU A 369 0.03 11.65 -10.77
C LEU A 369 -1.20 11.99 -11.63
N GLU A 370 -2.42 11.77 -11.14
CA GLU A 370 -3.68 12.19 -11.80
C GLU A 370 -3.75 13.73 -11.94
N ALA A 371 -3.28 14.47 -10.94
CA ALA A 371 -3.19 15.93 -11.02
C ALA A 371 -2.12 16.40 -12.02
N SER A 372 -0.93 15.79 -12.00
CA SER A 372 0.14 16.06 -12.95
C SER A 372 -0.28 15.76 -14.39
N SER A 373 -0.97 14.64 -14.63
CA SER A 373 -1.48 14.28 -15.96
C SER A 373 -2.51 15.31 -16.45
N ALA A 374 -3.29 15.91 -15.55
CA ALA A 374 -4.25 16.97 -15.80
C ALA A 374 -3.65 18.39 -15.93
N ASN A 375 -2.32 18.54 -15.96
CA ASN A 375 -1.62 19.84 -15.99
C ASN A 375 -1.94 20.74 -14.79
N LEU A 376 -2.23 20.17 -13.62
CA LEU A 376 -2.34 20.95 -12.39
C LEU A 376 -0.95 21.21 -11.80
N PRO A 377 -0.67 22.44 -11.34
CA PRO A 377 0.48 22.64 -10.47
C PRO A 377 0.28 21.82 -9.19
N VAL A 378 1.34 21.13 -8.79
CA VAL A 378 1.37 20.26 -7.61
C VAL A 378 2.25 20.92 -6.56
N LEU A 379 1.74 21.04 -5.34
CA LEU A 379 2.51 21.49 -4.18
C LEU A 379 2.45 20.42 -3.08
N THR A 380 3.61 20.00 -2.59
CA THR A 380 3.75 19.05 -1.48
C THR A 380 4.66 19.62 -0.40
N PHE A 381 4.54 19.13 0.83
CA PHE A 381 5.43 19.51 1.93
C PHE A 381 6.42 18.36 2.20
N ASP A 382 7.71 18.58 1.91
CA ASP A 382 8.77 17.56 2.03
C ASP A 382 9.51 17.66 3.37
N GLY A 383 8.76 17.74 4.47
CA GLY A 383 9.31 17.92 5.82
C GLY A 383 9.91 16.66 6.47
N HIS A 384 9.94 15.53 5.76
CA HIS A 384 10.44 14.26 6.30
C HIS A 384 11.96 14.12 6.12
N HIS A 385 12.58 13.38 7.03
CA HIS A 385 14.02 13.06 7.00
C HIS A 385 14.27 11.54 7.09
N GLY A 386 15.48 11.13 6.72
CA GLY A 386 15.87 9.71 6.73
C GLY A 386 14.89 8.84 5.94
N LEU A 387 14.56 7.67 6.47
CA LEU A 387 13.60 6.75 5.84
C LEU A 387 12.16 7.28 5.81
N ARG A 388 11.80 8.26 6.65
CA ARG A 388 10.45 8.88 6.61
C ARG A 388 10.17 9.58 5.30
N LYS A 389 11.20 9.93 4.51
CA LYS A 389 11.02 10.41 3.13
C LYS A 389 10.20 9.45 2.27
N ALA A 390 10.17 8.16 2.61
CA ALA A 390 9.31 7.19 1.93
C ALA A 390 7.81 7.38 2.19
N LEU A 391 7.41 8.23 3.13
CA LEU A 391 6.01 8.69 3.28
C LEU A 391 5.66 9.82 2.31
N GLY A 392 6.67 10.48 1.74
CA GLY A 392 6.53 11.52 0.74
C GLY A 392 6.58 10.98 -0.70
N ILE A 393 6.37 11.88 -1.65
CA ILE A 393 6.44 11.62 -3.10
C ILE A 393 7.22 12.71 -3.85
N ALA A 394 8.23 13.30 -3.20
CA ALA A 394 9.07 14.37 -3.73
C ALA A 394 9.66 14.06 -5.12
N ASP A 395 9.96 12.80 -5.42
CA ASP A 395 10.52 12.34 -6.71
C ASP A 395 9.62 12.62 -7.92
N PHE A 396 8.35 12.96 -7.70
CA PHE A 396 7.35 13.22 -8.74
C PHE A 396 7.00 14.70 -8.90
N VAL A 397 7.75 15.59 -8.24
CA VAL A 397 7.55 17.04 -8.30
C VAL A 397 8.68 17.69 -9.10
N ALA A 398 8.31 18.61 -9.99
CA ALA A 398 9.22 19.12 -11.02
C ALA A 398 10.27 20.11 -10.50
N ASP A 399 9.99 20.83 -9.41
CA ASP A 399 10.81 21.93 -8.91
C ASP A 399 10.86 21.88 -7.37
N ASP A 400 12.04 22.11 -6.81
CA ASP A 400 12.26 22.11 -5.35
C ASP A 400 11.39 23.14 -4.63
N LEU A 401 11.07 24.25 -5.29
CA LEU A 401 10.15 25.27 -4.75
C LEU A 401 8.73 24.75 -4.61
N ASP A 402 8.32 23.72 -5.36
CA ASP A 402 7.01 23.07 -5.30
C ASP A 402 6.98 21.88 -4.32
N ARG A 403 8.11 21.61 -3.65
CA ARG A 403 8.23 20.60 -2.57
C ARG A 403 9.06 21.12 -1.37
N PRO A 404 8.74 22.28 -0.81
CA PRO A 404 9.53 22.86 0.27
C PRO A 404 9.54 21.97 1.52
N ASP A 405 10.67 21.97 2.22
CA ASP A 405 10.89 21.24 3.47
C ASP A 405 10.67 22.12 4.71
N ASP A 406 10.42 23.42 4.53
CA ASP A 406 10.08 24.36 5.60
C ASP A 406 8.71 25.05 5.40
N LEU A 407 8.05 25.32 6.52
CA LEU A 407 6.69 25.89 6.57
C LEU A 407 6.60 27.27 5.92
N ALA A 408 7.62 28.11 6.11
CA ALA A 408 7.58 29.47 5.62
C ALA A 408 7.64 29.48 4.09
N THR A 409 8.49 28.65 3.50
CA THR A 409 8.59 28.47 2.05
C THR A 409 7.34 27.81 1.49
N PHE A 410 6.77 26.80 2.15
CA PHE A 410 5.48 26.21 1.76
C PHE A 410 4.37 27.25 1.64
N GLN A 411 4.17 28.06 2.69
CA GLN A 411 3.10 29.06 2.70
C GLN A 411 3.34 30.21 1.72
N ARG A 412 4.61 30.63 1.52
CA ARG A 412 4.96 31.62 0.49
C ARG A 412 4.65 31.07 -0.90
N ARG A 413 5.09 29.84 -1.19
CA ARG A 413 4.86 29.22 -2.49
C ARG A 413 3.38 29.07 -2.82
N LEU A 414 2.59 28.62 -1.84
CA LEU A 414 1.15 28.53 -1.99
C LEU A 414 0.51 29.89 -2.28
N THR A 415 0.95 30.94 -1.59
CA THR A 415 0.49 32.31 -1.83
C THR A 415 0.83 32.78 -3.25
N ASP A 416 2.03 32.49 -3.73
CA ASP A 416 2.44 32.82 -5.11
C ASP A 416 1.55 32.10 -6.13
N LEU A 417 1.31 30.80 -5.95
CA LEU A 417 0.42 30.01 -6.80
C LEU A 417 -1.03 30.51 -6.77
N VAL A 418 -1.52 30.98 -5.62
CA VAL A 418 -2.86 31.58 -5.52
C VAL A 418 -2.93 32.96 -6.18
N GLY A 419 -1.83 33.71 -6.14
CA GLY A 419 -1.73 35.07 -6.69
C GLY A 419 -1.57 35.13 -8.21
N ASP A 420 -0.89 34.15 -8.82
CA ASP A 420 -0.40 34.24 -10.20
C ASP A 420 -0.86 33.06 -11.10
N ASP A 421 -1.81 33.34 -11.98
CA ASP A 421 -2.33 32.38 -12.97
C ASP A 421 -1.27 31.93 -13.99
N GLY A 422 -0.33 32.81 -14.35
CA GLY A 422 0.77 32.50 -15.25
C GLY A 422 1.73 31.50 -14.62
N LEU A 423 2.05 31.71 -13.34
CA LEU A 423 2.82 30.76 -12.55
C LEU A 423 2.11 29.41 -12.46
N ARG A 424 0.81 29.36 -12.15
CA ARG A 424 0.04 28.11 -12.11
C ARG A 424 0.12 27.33 -13.42
N ARG A 425 -0.06 28.01 -14.57
CA ARG A 425 0.07 27.37 -15.90
C ARG A 425 1.47 26.82 -16.15
N ALA A 426 2.51 27.59 -15.83
CA ALA A 426 3.89 27.17 -16.02
C ALA A 426 4.22 25.95 -15.15
N ARG A 427 3.76 25.93 -13.89
CA ARG A 427 4.01 24.82 -12.96
C ARG A 427 3.18 23.59 -13.27
N GLY A 428 1.95 23.76 -13.74
CA GLY A 428 1.14 22.66 -14.26
C GLY A 428 1.77 21.97 -15.46
N ALA A 429 2.33 22.74 -16.40
CA ALA A 429 3.08 22.19 -17.54
C ALA A 429 4.35 21.44 -17.09
N ALA A 430 5.05 21.96 -16.08
CA ALA A 430 6.22 21.29 -15.51
C ALA A 430 5.86 19.96 -14.83
N ALA A 431 4.79 19.94 -14.02
CA ALA A 431 4.28 18.71 -13.40
C ALA A 431 3.86 17.67 -14.45
N ARG A 432 3.22 18.11 -15.53
CA ARG A 432 2.89 17.25 -16.67
C ARG A 432 4.13 16.67 -17.34
N GLY A 433 5.18 17.46 -17.52
CA GLY A 433 6.45 17.01 -18.09
C GLY A 433 7.09 15.88 -17.27
N VAL A 434 7.04 15.96 -15.93
CA VAL A 434 7.53 14.87 -15.04
C VAL A 434 6.69 13.60 -15.24
N PHE A 435 5.37 13.73 -15.31
CA PHE A 435 4.48 12.60 -15.58
C PHE A 435 4.81 11.94 -16.93
N ASP A 436 4.89 12.71 -18.01
CA ASP A 436 5.13 12.18 -19.36
C ASP A 436 6.46 11.41 -19.46
N GLN A 437 7.52 11.87 -18.77
CA GLN A 437 8.82 11.17 -18.71
C GLN A 437 8.71 9.77 -18.07
N LEU A 438 7.76 9.58 -17.16
CA LEU A 438 7.58 8.34 -16.41
C LEU A 438 6.60 7.37 -17.08
N THR A 439 5.63 7.89 -17.84
CA THR A 439 4.44 7.11 -18.23
C THR A 439 4.03 7.21 -19.69
N THR A 440 4.79 7.89 -20.57
CA THR A 440 4.48 7.84 -22.02
C THR A 440 4.53 6.39 -22.51
N ASP A 441 3.54 5.97 -23.31
CA ASP A 441 3.33 4.56 -23.69
C ASP A 441 4.60 3.81 -24.12
N GLY A 442 5.46 4.45 -24.94
CA GLY A 442 6.74 3.86 -25.34
C GLY A 442 7.68 3.60 -24.16
N SER A 443 7.84 4.57 -23.24
CA SER A 443 8.76 4.43 -22.12
C SER A 443 8.25 3.46 -21.04
N TRP A 444 6.94 3.33 -20.87
CA TRP A 444 6.37 2.36 -19.94
C TRP A 444 6.42 0.93 -20.50
N LEU A 445 6.06 0.74 -21.77
CA LEU A 445 6.13 -0.58 -22.42
C LEU A 445 7.57 -1.10 -22.52
N ASP A 446 8.55 -0.25 -22.83
CA ASP A 446 9.97 -0.62 -22.82
C ASP A 446 10.41 -1.11 -21.43
N ARG A 447 9.95 -0.44 -20.36
CA ARG A 447 10.23 -0.86 -18.97
C ARG A 447 9.54 -2.17 -18.63
N LEU A 448 8.36 -2.41 -19.15
CA LEU A 448 7.63 -3.67 -18.96
C LEU A 448 8.35 -4.83 -19.67
N GLU A 449 8.79 -4.65 -20.91
CA GLU A 449 9.56 -5.70 -21.61
C GLU A 449 10.92 -5.96 -20.96
N ALA A 450 11.58 -4.91 -20.45
CA ALA A 450 12.78 -5.06 -19.64
C ALA A 450 12.52 -5.84 -18.33
N LEU A 451 11.36 -5.66 -17.69
CA LEU A 451 10.93 -6.43 -16.51
C LEU A 451 10.85 -7.93 -16.85
N TYR A 452 10.15 -8.28 -17.93
CA TYR A 452 9.98 -9.68 -18.33
C TYR A 452 11.31 -10.33 -18.73
N THR A 453 12.14 -9.61 -19.48
CA THR A 453 13.51 -10.04 -19.82
C THR A 453 14.31 -10.31 -18.54
N ARG A 454 14.24 -9.39 -17.57
CA ARG A 454 14.97 -9.53 -16.30
C ARG A 454 14.48 -10.72 -15.47
N LEU A 455 13.17 -10.95 -15.42
CA LEU A 455 12.58 -12.11 -14.76
C LEU A 455 13.10 -13.42 -15.33
N ASP A 456 13.21 -13.50 -16.66
CA ASP A 456 13.75 -14.67 -17.33
C ASP A 456 15.23 -14.92 -17.02
N GLU A 457 16.05 -13.87 -17.05
CA GLU A 457 17.47 -13.95 -16.69
C GLU A 457 17.67 -14.47 -15.27
N LEU A 458 16.93 -13.90 -14.31
CA LEU A 458 17.04 -14.27 -12.90
C LEU A 458 16.56 -15.71 -12.67
N SER A 459 15.45 -16.10 -13.29
CA SER A 459 14.93 -17.46 -13.20
C SER A 459 15.87 -18.49 -13.84
N ALA A 460 16.46 -18.18 -15.00
CA ALA A 460 17.44 -19.05 -15.65
C ALA A 460 18.71 -19.23 -14.80
N ALA A 461 19.10 -18.20 -14.06
CA ALA A 461 20.19 -18.25 -13.08
C ALA A 461 19.79 -18.89 -11.74
N GLY A 462 18.54 -19.32 -11.58
CA GLY A 462 18.00 -19.92 -10.37
C GLY A 462 17.91 -18.95 -9.18
N ARG A 463 17.92 -17.63 -9.45
CA ARG A 463 17.95 -16.58 -8.42
C ARG A 463 16.55 -16.29 -7.89
N THR A 464 16.42 -16.27 -6.57
CA THR A 464 15.19 -15.85 -5.88
C THR A 464 15.48 -14.77 -4.83
N ILE A 465 14.45 -14.01 -4.46
CA ILE A 465 14.53 -12.98 -3.42
C ILE A 465 14.74 -13.61 -2.03
N GLY A 466 14.31 -14.86 -1.83
CA GLY A 466 14.49 -15.60 -0.58
C GLY A 466 15.94 -15.98 -0.26
N GLU A 467 16.90 -15.73 -1.15
CA GLU A 467 18.32 -16.04 -0.92
C GLU A 467 19.01 -15.06 0.06
N THR A 468 18.52 -13.82 0.16
CA THR A 468 19.11 -12.82 1.06
C THR A 468 18.43 -12.87 2.42
N PRO A 469 19.20 -12.79 3.53
CA PRO A 469 18.59 -12.68 4.86
C PRO A 469 17.91 -11.32 5.04
N ALA A 470 16.88 -11.28 5.87
CA ALA A 470 16.27 -10.04 6.32
C ALA A 470 17.29 -9.18 7.08
N PRO A 471 17.29 -7.84 6.86
CA PRO A 471 18.12 -6.93 7.62
C PRO A 471 17.82 -7.01 9.12
N PRO A 472 18.82 -6.77 9.99
CA PRO A 472 18.56 -6.60 11.42
C PRO A 472 17.70 -5.36 11.65
N ALA A 473 17.08 -5.27 12.84
CA ALA A 473 16.47 -4.03 13.28
C ALA A 473 17.52 -2.91 13.34
N SER A 474 17.13 -1.69 12.97
CA SER A 474 17.98 -0.49 13.04
C SER A 474 17.20 0.68 13.63
N ASP A 475 17.92 1.70 14.09
CA ASP A 475 17.31 2.92 14.62
C ASP A 475 16.51 3.66 13.54
N GLU A 476 16.97 3.65 12.29
CA GLU A 476 16.25 4.24 11.16
C GLU A 476 14.94 3.50 10.85
N LEU A 477 14.93 2.17 10.92
CA LEU A 477 13.69 1.39 10.74
C LEU A 477 12.75 1.54 11.93
N ALA A 478 13.28 1.69 13.15
CA ALA A 478 12.48 1.99 14.32
C ALA A 478 11.83 3.37 14.17
N ASP A 479 12.60 4.39 13.80
CA ASP A 479 12.13 5.76 13.57
C ASP A 479 11.05 5.83 12.48
N TYR A 480 11.26 5.09 11.38
CA TYR A 480 10.27 4.92 10.31
C TYR A 480 9.00 4.22 10.81
N SER A 481 9.15 3.14 11.57
CA SER A 481 8.03 2.37 12.11
C SER A 481 7.20 3.18 13.10
N LEU A 482 7.84 4.08 13.88
CA LEU A 482 7.14 5.02 14.75
C LEU A 482 6.32 6.04 13.95
N ALA A 483 6.83 6.51 12.80
CA ALA A 483 6.06 7.36 11.91
C ALA A 483 4.84 6.64 11.32
N ILE A 484 5.00 5.38 10.86
CA ILE A 484 3.88 4.55 10.40
C ILE A 484 2.87 4.34 11.54
N LEU A 485 3.33 4.06 12.75
CA LEU A 485 2.49 3.84 13.95
C LEU A 485 1.65 5.08 14.34
N ALA A 486 2.11 6.27 13.94
CA ALA A 486 1.42 7.54 14.15
C ALA A 486 0.35 7.82 13.07
N ILE A 487 0.46 7.21 11.89
CA ILE A 487 -0.35 7.52 10.70
C ILE A 487 -1.38 6.43 10.43
N GLU A 488 -0.98 5.17 10.47
CA GLU A 488 -1.83 4.06 10.07
C GLU A 488 -2.78 3.62 11.20
N GLN A 489 -3.98 3.22 10.80
CA GLN A 489 -4.98 2.74 11.74
C GLN A 489 -4.57 1.39 12.33
N ARG A 490 -4.46 1.37 13.66
CA ARG A 490 -4.09 0.16 14.40
C ARG A 490 -5.27 -0.79 14.47
N SER A 491 -5.01 -2.05 14.14
CA SER A 491 -5.96 -3.12 14.36
C SER A 491 -5.53 -3.94 15.58
N PRO A 492 -6.31 -3.92 16.69
CA PRO A 492 -6.02 -4.80 17.82
C PRO A 492 -5.90 -6.26 17.41
N LEU A 493 -5.03 -7.03 18.05
CA LEU A 493 -4.79 -8.45 17.73
C LEU A 493 -6.09 -9.28 17.70
N LEU A 494 -7.05 -8.93 18.55
CA LEU A 494 -8.39 -9.53 18.59
C LEU A 494 -9.08 -9.56 17.22
N TRP A 495 -8.91 -8.52 16.40
CA TRP A 495 -9.54 -8.44 15.09
C TRP A 495 -8.87 -9.35 14.08
N SER A 496 -7.53 -9.36 14.05
CA SER A 496 -6.75 -10.30 13.22
C SER A 496 -7.11 -11.76 13.56
N LEU A 497 -7.26 -12.06 14.85
CA LEU A 497 -7.70 -13.38 15.32
C LEU A 497 -9.14 -13.69 14.95
N HIS A 498 -10.06 -12.74 15.09
CA HIS A 498 -11.47 -12.98 14.81
C HIS A 498 -11.70 -13.47 13.37
N GLY A 499 -10.98 -12.88 12.41
CA GLY A 499 -11.02 -13.29 11.01
C GLY A 499 -10.42 -14.68 10.75
N ALA A 500 -9.55 -15.19 11.62
CA ALA A 500 -8.86 -16.47 11.48
C ALA A 500 -9.52 -17.63 12.23
N ILE A 501 -10.25 -17.37 13.33
CA ILE A 501 -10.79 -18.41 14.25
C ILE A 501 -11.58 -19.50 13.52
N ALA A 502 -12.38 -19.14 12.53
CA ALA A 502 -13.20 -20.11 11.79
C ALA A 502 -12.35 -21.12 10.99
N ARG A 503 -11.14 -20.72 10.57
CA ARG A 503 -10.21 -21.52 9.76
C ARG A 503 -9.12 -22.23 10.58
N LEU A 504 -9.01 -21.92 11.88
CA LEU A 504 -8.15 -22.71 12.78
C LEU A 504 -8.69 -24.14 12.92
N ASP A 505 -7.79 -25.09 13.19
CA ASP A 505 -8.17 -26.45 13.54
C ASP A 505 -8.99 -26.50 14.85
N GLU A 506 -9.62 -27.63 15.12
CA GLU A 506 -10.56 -27.73 16.25
C GLU A 506 -9.91 -27.44 17.62
N ARG A 507 -8.64 -27.77 17.81
CA ARG A 507 -7.93 -27.57 19.09
C ARG A 507 -7.67 -26.08 19.31
N ASP A 508 -7.10 -25.39 18.32
CA ASP A 508 -6.82 -23.96 18.43
C ASP A 508 -8.11 -23.13 18.40
N ARG A 509 -9.11 -23.54 17.62
CA ARG A 509 -10.43 -22.90 17.58
C ARG A 509 -11.12 -22.91 18.95
N ARG A 510 -11.13 -24.04 19.66
CA ARG A 510 -11.68 -24.13 21.02
C ARG A 510 -10.94 -23.21 22.00
N ALA A 511 -9.61 -23.27 21.98
CA ALA A 511 -8.78 -22.42 22.84
C ALA A 511 -9.02 -20.93 22.58
N MET A 512 -9.09 -20.52 21.30
CA MET A 512 -9.27 -19.12 20.91
C MET A 512 -10.67 -18.61 21.20
N ARG A 513 -11.73 -19.44 21.04
CA ARG A 513 -13.09 -19.04 21.42
C ARG A 513 -13.17 -18.65 22.89
N MET A 514 -12.62 -19.48 23.78
CA MET A 514 -12.60 -19.17 25.22
C MET A 514 -11.88 -17.85 25.51
N ARG A 515 -10.69 -17.66 24.93
CA ARG A 515 -9.88 -16.46 25.19
C ARG A 515 -10.44 -15.19 24.59
N THR A 516 -11.07 -15.28 23.42
CA THR A 516 -11.77 -14.16 22.79
C THR A 516 -12.92 -13.68 23.68
N VAL A 517 -13.66 -14.62 24.29
CA VAL A 517 -14.73 -14.29 25.27
C VAL A 517 -14.14 -13.61 26.50
N THR A 518 -13.07 -14.15 27.08
CA THR A 518 -12.38 -13.55 28.23
C THR A 518 -11.86 -12.14 27.91
N ALA A 519 -11.17 -11.96 26.78
CA ALA A 519 -10.64 -10.67 26.36
C ALA A 519 -11.74 -9.62 26.12
N ARG A 520 -12.88 -10.03 25.53
CA ARG A 520 -14.05 -9.16 25.36
C ARG A 520 -14.65 -8.77 26.72
N ALA A 521 -14.72 -9.69 27.67
CA ALA A 521 -15.22 -9.41 29.02
C ALA A 521 -14.31 -8.43 29.77
N VAL A 522 -12.99 -8.63 29.70
CA VAL A 522 -11.99 -7.71 30.29
C VAL A 522 -12.11 -6.33 29.66
N ARG A 523 -12.13 -6.22 28.32
CA ARG A 523 -12.33 -4.94 27.63
C ARG A 523 -13.62 -4.22 28.03
N LYS A 524 -14.73 -4.96 28.21
CA LYS A 524 -16.00 -4.39 28.64
C LYS A 524 -15.93 -3.87 30.08
N LEU A 525 -15.32 -4.62 30.99
CA LEU A 525 -15.09 -4.18 32.37
C LEU A 525 -14.18 -2.95 32.42
N ASP A 526 -13.15 -2.91 31.58
CA ASP A 526 -12.22 -1.77 31.52
C ASP A 526 -12.91 -0.49 31.05
N SER A 527 -13.82 -0.57 30.07
CA SER A 527 -14.61 0.59 29.61
C SER A 527 -15.48 1.20 30.71
N ILE A 528 -15.73 0.44 31.79
CA ILE A 528 -16.52 0.85 32.96
C ILE A 528 -15.60 1.37 34.07
N VAL A 529 -14.37 0.83 34.21
CA VAL A 529 -13.47 1.09 35.36
C VAL A 529 -12.33 2.07 35.02
N GLY A 530 -12.12 2.42 33.75
CA GLY A 530 -11.13 3.43 33.32
C GLY A 530 -9.67 2.96 33.36
N TRP A 531 -9.43 1.65 33.34
CA TRP A 531 -8.08 1.06 33.25
C TRP A 531 -7.58 1.02 31.80
N SER A 532 -6.32 1.40 31.57
CA SER A 532 -5.69 1.39 30.24
C SER A 532 -5.17 -0.02 29.90
N PRO A 533 -5.61 -0.64 28.78
CA PRO A 533 -5.29 -2.04 28.50
C PRO A 533 -3.98 -2.14 27.72
N ARG A 534 -2.83 -1.97 28.39
CA ARG A 534 -1.53 -2.31 27.75
C ARG A 534 -1.32 -3.83 27.58
N ASN A 535 -2.23 -4.68 28.09
CA ASN A 535 -2.00 -6.13 28.22
C ASN A 535 -3.12 -7.05 27.72
N VAL A 536 -4.23 -6.55 27.15
CA VAL A 536 -5.33 -7.44 26.71
C VAL A 536 -4.87 -8.37 25.58
N ASP A 537 -4.00 -7.90 24.69
CA ASP A 537 -3.49 -8.75 23.60
C ASP A 537 -2.65 -9.93 24.11
N ARG A 538 -2.00 -9.80 25.28
CA ARG A 538 -1.29 -10.93 25.91
C ARG A 538 -2.24 -12.05 26.35
N LEU A 539 -3.49 -11.74 26.69
CA LEU A 539 -4.50 -12.76 27.04
C LEU A 539 -4.94 -13.60 25.82
N LEU A 540 -4.71 -13.08 24.62
CA LEU A 540 -5.08 -13.74 23.37
C LEU A 540 -4.00 -14.73 22.89
N LEU A 541 -2.74 -14.56 23.31
CA LEU A 541 -1.61 -15.38 22.85
C LEU A 541 -1.56 -16.74 23.56
N PRO A 542 -1.57 -17.88 22.82
CA PRO A 542 -1.27 -19.22 23.35
C PRO A 542 -0.13 -19.22 24.36
N ALA A 543 -0.20 -20.10 25.35
CA ALA A 543 1.02 -20.39 26.11
C ALA A 543 2.04 -20.93 25.10
N ALA A 544 3.28 -20.45 25.18
CA ALA A 544 4.35 -20.98 24.35
C ALA A 544 4.45 -22.50 24.58
N PRO A 545 4.72 -23.30 23.54
CA PRO A 545 4.85 -24.75 23.66
C PRO A 545 5.93 -25.16 24.67
#